data_AF-A0A6L7CNQ6-F1
#
_entry.id   AF-A0A6L7CNQ6-F1
#
_cell.length_a   1.000
_cell.length_b   1.000
_cell.length_c   1.000
_cell.angle_alpha   90.00
_cell.angle_beta   90.00
_cell.angle_gamma   90.00
#
_symmetry.space_group_name_H-M   'P 1'
#
loop_
_entity.id
_entity.type
_entity.pdbx_description
1 polymer ?
#
loop_
_entity_poly.entity_id
_entity_poly.type
_entity_poly.pdbx_seq_one_letter_code
_entity_poly.pdbx_strand_id
1 'polypeptide(L)'
;MSIYMVTKTTSYMFFTAMAGNILALKMINDILHLQISWGGWALAAGLPGIIMLLVTPLVIYTMYPPEIKKVDNKTIAKAGLAELGPMKIREKMLLGVFVLALLGWIFSKSLGVDESTVAIVVMATMLLLGIVTWEDVVKNKGGWNTLIWYGGIIGLSSLLSKVKFFEWLAEVFKNNLAFDGHGNVAFFVIIFLSIIVRYFFASGSAYIVAMLPVFAMLANVSGAPLMLTALALLFSN
;
A
#
# COMPACT_ATOMS: atom_id res chain seq x y z
N MET A 1 -13.31 4.47 -14.74
CA MET A 1 -11.86 4.59 -15.00
C MET A 1 -11.17 5.62 -14.10
N SER A 2 -11.68 6.87 -13.99
CA SER A 2 -11.07 7.89 -13.11
C SER A 2 -10.99 7.49 -11.64
N ILE A 3 -12.07 6.98 -11.06
CA ILE A 3 -12.09 6.49 -9.65
C ILE A 3 -11.01 5.42 -9.44
N TYR A 4 -10.90 4.44 -10.33
CA TYR A 4 -9.90 3.38 -10.23
C TYR A 4 -8.46 3.93 -10.21
N MET A 5 -8.14 4.87 -11.11
CA MET A 5 -6.80 5.46 -11.17
C MET A 5 -6.51 6.35 -9.96
N VAL A 6 -7.50 7.13 -9.49
CA VAL A 6 -7.38 7.91 -8.26
C VAL A 6 -7.17 7.00 -7.05
N THR A 7 -7.93 5.90 -6.94
CA THR A 7 -7.73 4.89 -5.90
C THR A 7 -6.31 4.34 -5.96
N LYS A 8 -5.83 3.92 -7.14
CA LYS A 8 -4.45 3.48 -7.34
C LYS A 8 -3.42 4.52 -6.89
N THR A 9 -3.62 5.80 -7.23
CA THR A 9 -2.73 6.88 -6.81
C THR A 9 -2.71 7.03 -5.29
N THR A 10 -3.87 7.13 -4.66
CA THR A 10 -3.96 7.22 -3.20
C THR A 10 -3.43 5.97 -2.49
N SER A 11 -3.53 4.79 -3.12
CA SER A 11 -3.02 3.54 -2.58
C SER A 11 -1.50 3.50 -2.48
N TYR A 12 -0.74 4.13 -3.38
CA TYR A 12 0.73 4.18 -3.23
C TYR A 12 1.20 5.36 -2.38
N MET A 13 0.38 6.40 -2.16
CA MET A 13 0.74 7.55 -1.33
C MET A 13 0.96 7.19 0.15
N PHE A 14 0.31 6.12 0.62
CA PHE A 14 0.43 5.64 2.00
C PHE A 14 0.67 4.14 2.00
N PHE A 15 1.69 3.64 2.70
CA PHE A 15 1.92 2.19 2.74
C PHE A 15 0.79 1.43 3.43
N THR A 16 -0.04 2.08 4.24
CA THR A 16 -1.21 1.46 4.87
C THR A 16 -2.44 1.36 3.96
N ALA A 17 -2.42 2.04 2.80
CA ALA A 17 -3.59 2.11 1.92
C ALA A 17 -3.77 0.86 1.04
N MET A 18 -2.72 0.04 0.89
CA MET A 18 -2.80 -1.27 0.26
C MET A 18 -1.88 -2.22 1.00
N ALA A 19 -2.38 -3.38 1.39
CA ALA A 19 -1.59 -4.33 2.16
C ALA A 19 -0.34 -4.86 1.40
N GLY A 20 -0.35 -4.82 0.05
CA GLY A 20 0.81 -5.11 -0.79
C GLY A 20 2.00 -4.20 -0.48
N ASN A 21 1.75 -2.94 -0.12
CA ASN A 21 2.81 -1.99 0.24
C ASN A 21 3.51 -2.37 1.54
N ILE A 22 2.76 -2.86 2.54
CA ILE A 22 3.35 -3.33 3.82
C ILE A 22 4.25 -4.54 3.57
N LEU A 23 3.78 -5.47 2.73
CA LEU A 23 4.57 -6.62 2.32
C LEU A 23 5.85 -6.20 1.58
N ALA A 24 5.72 -5.31 0.60
CA ALA A 24 6.84 -4.81 -0.19
C ALA A 24 7.87 -4.09 0.70
N LEU A 25 7.39 -3.26 1.62
CA LEU A 25 8.22 -2.57 2.61
C LEU A 25 8.96 -3.56 3.52
N LYS A 26 8.29 -4.62 3.98
CA LYS A 26 8.93 -5.67 4.79
C LYS A 26 10.05 -6.36 4.01
N MET A 27 9.82 -6.73 2.75
CA MET A 27 10.83 -7.36 1.91
C MET A 27 12.04 -6.43 1.67
N ILE A 28 11.79 -5.15 1.40
CA ILE A 28 12.85 -4.14 1.27
C ILE A 28 13.66 -4.03 2.57
N ASN A 29 13.01 -4.07 3.72
CA ASN A 29 13.69 -4.05 5.01
C ASN A 29 14.53 -5.31 5.25
N ASP A 30 13.95 -6.49 5.00
CA ASP A 30 14.63 -7.78 5.17
C ASP A 30 15.86 -7.92 4.25
N ILE A 31 15.84 -7.29 3.06
CA ILE A 31 16.86 -7.44 2.01
C ILE A 31 17.87 -6.30 1.97
N LEU A 32 17.40 -5.05 1.99
CA LEU A 32 18.23 -3.85 1.87
C LEU A 32 18.55 -3.23 3.23
N HIS A 33 17.96 -3.74 4.31
CA HIS A 33 18.09 -3.19 5.66
C HIS A 33 17.69 -1.71 5.77
N LEU A 34 16.74 -1.30 4.91
CA LEU A 34 16.20 0.05 4.89
C LEU A 34 14.91 0.13 5.68
N GLN A 35 14.91 0.96 6.72
CA GLN A 35 13.74 1.26 7.54
C GLN A 35 13.05 2.52 7.01
N ILE A 36 11.89 2.36 6.37
CA ILE A 36 11.08 3.50 5.90
C ILE A 36 9.89 3.65 6.85
N SER A 37 9.86 4.77 7.57
CA SER A 37 8.73 5.08 8.45
C SER A 37 7.49 5.48 7.65
N TRP A 38 6.32 5.48 8.31
CA TRP A 38 5.07 5.94 7.68
C TRP A 38 5.18 7.37 7.14
N GLY A 39 5.71 8.28 7.96
CA GLY A 39 5.95 9.65 7.54
C GLY A 39 6.97 9.75 6.40
N GLY A 40 8.03 8.94 6.42
CA GLY A 40 9.04 8.90 5.35
C GLY A 40 8.45 8.47 4.02
N TRP A 41 7.62 7.43 4.02
CA TRP A 41 6.88 6.99 2.82
C TRP A 41 5.93 8.08 2.32
N ALA A 42 5.10 8.63 3.20
CA ALA A 42 4.11 9.63 2.84
C ALA A 42 4.74 10.91 2.28
N LEU A 43 5.91 11.32 2.81
CA LEU A 43 6.68 12.44 2.27
C LEU A 43 7.27 12.12 0.89
N ALA A 44 7.85 10.93 0.72
CA ALA A 44 8.44 10.52 -0.56
C ALA A 44 7.38 10.36 -1.67
N ALA A 45 6.22 9.78 -1.35
CA ALA A 45 5.13 9.55 -2.29
C ALA A 45 4.16 10.74 -2.42
N GLY A 46 4.20 11.69 -1.48
CA GLY A 46 3.22 12.77 -1.36
C GLY A 46 3.21 13.71 -2.57
N LEU A 47 4.36 14.29 -2.91
CA LEU A 47 4.46 15.21 -4.05
C LEU A 47 4.13 14.52 -5.39
N PRO A 48 4.72 13.35 -5.73
CA PRO A 48 4.32 12.60 -6.93
C PRO A 48 2.83 12.24 -6.93
N GLY A 49 2.30 11.83 -5.77
CA GLY A 49 0.89 11.52 -5.55
C GLY A 49 -0.04 12.68 -5.88
N ILE A 50 0.24 13.87 -5.33
CA ILE A 50 -0.57 15.07 -5.59
C ILE A 50 -0.54 15.44 -7.08
N ILE A 51 0.63 15.38 -7.72
CA ILE A 51 0.75 15.63 -9.16
C ILE A 51 -0.14 14.65 -9.94
N MET A 52 -0.05 13.35 -9.63
CA MET A 52 -0.88 12.34 -10.29
C MET A 52 -2.36 12.49 -10.00
N LEU A 53 -2.77 12.93 -8.80
CA LEU A 53 -4.17 13.22 -8.47
C LEU A 53 -4.74 14.39 -9.28
N LEU A 54 -3.92 15.36 -9.67
CA LEU A 54 -4.33 16.49 -10.52
C LEU A 54 -4.32 16.11 -12.01
N VAL A 55 -3.27 15.41 -12.46
CA VAL A 55 -3.07 15.06 -13.87
C VAL A 55 -4.02 13.95 -14.32
N THR A 56 -4.24 12.92 -13.51
CA THR A 56 -5.04 11.74 -13.89
C THR A 56 -6.47 12.09 -14.30
N PRO A 57 -7.24 12.89 -13.52
CA PRO A 57 -8.59 13.28 -13.93
C PRO A 57 -8.58 14.12 -15.22
N LEU A 58 -7.59 14.99 -15.41
CA LEU A 58 -7.47 15.81 -16.62
C LEU A 58 -7.24 14.95 -17.85
N VAL A 59 -6.29 14.02 -17.80
CA VAL A 59 -5.98 13.08 -18.89
C VAL A 59 -7.18 12.19 -19.21
N ILE A 60 -7.86 11.67 -18.19
CA ILE A 60 -9.05 10.83 -18.41
C ILE A 60 -10.20 11.63 -19.00
N TYR A 61 -10.39 12.88 -18.56
CA TYR A 61 -11.44 13.74 -19.09
C TYR A 61 -11.21 14.08 -20.57
N THR A 62 -9.96 14.22 -21.02
CA THR A 62 -9.62 14.47 -22.43
C THR A 62 -9.67 13.22 -23.29
N MET A 63 -9.13 12.09 -22.81
CA MET A 63 -9.08 10.83 -23.57
C MET A 63 -10.40 10.05 -23.57
N TYR A 64 -11.15 10.09 -22.46
CA TYR A 64 -12.37 9.33 -22.26
C TYR A 64 -13.44 10.18 -21.56
N PRO A 65 -13.95 11.23 -22.24
CA PRO A 65 -14.89 12.18 -21.65
C PRO A 65 -16.16 11.46 -21.17
N PRO A 66 -16.72 11.87 -20.02
CA PRO A 66 -17.95 11.25 -19.51
C PRO A 66 -19.13 11.54 -20.45
N GLU A 67 -19.97 10.52 -20.64
CA GLU A 67 -21.21 10.62 -21.43
C GLU A 67 -22.18 11.64 -20.81
N ILE A 68 -22.25 11.66 -19.47
CA ILE A 68 -23.09 12.60 -18.71
C ILE A 68 -22.19 13.66 -18.06
N LYS A 69 -22.26 14.89 -18.57
CA LYS A 69 -21.48 16.04 -18.06
C LYS A 69 -22.26 16.92 -17.08
N LYS A 70 -23.59 16.78 -17.04
CA LYS A 70 -24.47 17.52 -16.14
C LYS A 70 -25.42 16.55 -15.48
N VAL A 71 -25.47 16.61 -14.15
CA VAL A 71 -26.41 15.87 -13.32
C VAL A 71 -26.92 16.86 -12.26
N ASP A 72 -28.21 16.77 -11.93
CA ASP A 72 -28.76 17.55 -10.81
C ASP A 72 -28.34 16.92 -9.48
N ASN A 73 -27.07 17.13 -9.13
CA ASN A 73 -26.44 16.56 -7.94
C ASN A 73 -27.13 17.01 -6.65
N LYS A 74 -27.65 18.24 -6.58
CA LYS A 74 -28.31 18.79 -5.39
C LYS A 74 -29.63 18.10 -5.12
N THR A 75 -30.46 17.93 -6.15
CA THR A 75 -31.75 17.25 -5.99
C THR A 75 -31.54 15.78 -5.63
N ILE A 76 -30.62 15.09 -6.31
CA ILE A 76 -30.30 13.68 -6.02
C ILE A 76 -29.76 13.52 -4.59
N ALA A 77 -28.81 14.37 -4.17
CA ALA A 77 -28.24 14.30 -2.82
C ALA A 77 -29.29 14.62 -1.74
N LYS A 78 -30.16 15.61 -1.97
CA LYS A 78 -31.23 15.97 -1.02
C LYS A 78 -32.27 14.85 -0.91
N ALA A 79 -32.64 14.23 -2.03
CA ALA A 79 -33.55 13.09 -2.05
C ALA A 79 -32.95 11.89 -1.29
N GLY A 80 -31.70 11.53 -1.59
CA GLY A 80 -31.00 10.44 -0.89
C GLY A 80 -30.83 10.71 0.61
N LEU A 81 -30.52 11.95 1.01
CA LEU A 81 -30.43 12.31 2.44
C LEU A 81 -31.79 12.22 3.14
N ALA A 82 -32.87 12.65 2.47
CA ALA A 82 -34.22 12.53 3.00
C ALA A 82 -34.64 11.06 3.15
N GLU A 83 -34.25 10.19 2.22
CA GLU A 83 -34.49 8.75 2.26
C GLU A 83 -33.73 8.05 3.40
N LEU A 84 -32.46 8.45 3.66
CA LEU A 84 -31.67 7.93 4.78
C LEU A 84 -32.26 8.33 6.14
N GLY A 85 -32.84 9.53 6.23
CA GLY A 85 -33.42 10.07 7.46
C GLY A 85 -32.36 10.55 8.48
N PRO A 86 -32.77 10.84 9.73
CA PRO A 86 -31.86 11.30 10.77
C PRO A 86 -30.89 10.19 11.21
N MET A 87 -29.64 10.57 11.53
CA MET A 87 -28.63 9.62 11.98
C MET A 87 -29.08 8.83 13.22
N LYS A 88 -28.99 7.51 13.11
CA LYS A 88 -29.24 6.55 14.19
C LYS A 88 -28.15 6.68 15.27
N ILE A 89 -28.48 6.28 16.49
CA ILE A 89 -27.52 6.32 17.62
C ILE A 89 -26.25 5.52 17.29
N ARG A 90 -26.38 4.36 16.63
CA ARG A 90 -25.24 3.53 16.21
C ARG A 90 -24.30 4.26 15.24
N GLU A 91 -24.84 5.05 14.32
CA GLU A 91 -24.04 5.83 13.34
C GLU A 91 -23.28 6.95 14.05
N LYS A 92 -23.90 7.61 15.04
CA LYS A 92 -23.22 8.62 15.87
C LYS A 92 -22.11 8.01 16.72
N MET A 93 -22.35 6.82 17.29
CA MET A 93 -21.33 6.09 18.04
C MET A 93 -20.17 5.65 17.14
N LEU A 94 -20.47 5.17 15.93
CA LEU A 94 -19.46 4.83 14.93
C LEU A 94 -18.59 6.06 14.58
N LEU A 95 -19.20 7.22 14.37
CA LEU A 95 -18.48 8.46 14.11
C LEU A 95 -17.56 8.84 15.29
N GLY A 96 -18.05 8.71 16.53
CA GLY A 96 -17.24 8.95 17.73
C GLY A 96 -16.02 8.02 17.80
N VAL A 97 -16.22 6.72 17.58
CA VAL A 97 -15.12 5.74 17.54
C VAL A 97 -14.14 6.03 16.41
N PHE A 98 -14.64 6.44 15.23
CA PHE A 98 -13.78 6.82 14.11
C PHE A 98 -12.89 8.03 14.44
N VAL A 99 -13.43 9.06 15.09
CA VAL A 99 -12.65 10.22 15.55
C VAL A 99 -11.61 9.80 16.59
N LEU A 100 -11.97 8.93 17.55
CA LEU A 100 -11.03 8.39 18.53
C LEU A 100 -9.90 7.58 17.87
N ALA A 101 -10.21 6.79 16.84
CA ALA A 101 -9.21 6.07 16.06
C ALA A 101 -8.21 7.01 15.39
N LEU A 102 -8.69 8.08 14.76
CA LEU A 102 -7.84 9.11 14.16
C LEU A 102 -6.92 9.78 15.18
N LEU A 103 -7.45 10.15 16.35
CA LEU A 103 -6.63 10.70 17.43
C LEU A 103 -5.59 9.69 17.93
N GLY A 104 -5.97 8.42 18.09
CA GLY A 104 -5.06 7.33 18.45
C GLY A 104 -3.91 7.18 17.47
N TRP A 105 -4.17 7.23 16.16
CA TRP A 105 -3.11 7.18 15.15
C TRP A 105 -2.26 8.45 15.09
N ILE A 106 -2.86 9.64 15.22
CA ILE A 106 -2.11 10.91 15.22
C ILE A 106 -1.13 10.96 16.40
N PHE A 107 -1.54 10.46 17.57
CA PHE A 107 -0.76 10.49 18.79
C PHE A 107 -0.06 9.16 19.12
N SER A 108 -0.04 8.17 18.21
CA SER A 108 0.47 6.81 18.46
C SER A 108 1.87 6.82 19.07
N LYS A 109 2.78 7.60 18.45
CA LYS A 109 4.16 7.79 18.89
C LYS A 109 4.26 8.47 20.26
N SER A 110 3.47 9.51 20.51
CA SER A 110 3.46 10.23 21.80
C SER A 110 2.89 9.40 22.94
N LEU A 111 1.96 8.49 22.62
CA LEU A 111 1.32 7.57 23.55
C LEU A 111 2.13 6.28 23.75
N GLY A 112 3.18 6.05 22.96
CA GLY A 112 4.01 4.84 23.03
C GLY A 112 3.27 3.56 22.62
N VAL A 113 2.27 3.67 21.74
CA VAL A 113 1.47 2.55 21.25
C VAL A 113 1.60 2.41 19.73
N ASP A 114 1.72 1.17 19.27
CA ASP A 114 1.75 0.85 17.84
C ASP A 114 0.39 1.12 17.16
N GLU A 115 0.41 1.46 15.88
CA GLU A 115 -0.81 1.75 15.10
C GLU A 115 -1.75 0.53 15.00
N SER A 116 -1.20 -0.68 15.06
CA SER A 116 -1.96 -1.94 15.10
C SER A 116 -2.75 -2.08 16.41
N THR A 117 -2.17 -1.66 17.53
CA THR A 117 -2.83 -1.65 18.84
C THR A 117 -4.05 -0.73 18.83
N VAL A 118 -3.92 0.47 18.24
CA VAL A 118 -5.06 1.39 18.06
C VAL A 118 -6.19 0.71 17.28
N ALA A 119 -5.88 0.04 16.17
CA ALA A 119 -6.88 -0.66 15.36
C ALA A 119 -7.59 -1.79 16.12
N ILE A 120 -6.85 -2.57 16.92
CA ILE A 120 -7.41 -3.66 17.75
C ILE A 120 -8.35 -3.09 18.83
N VAL A 121 -7.93 -2.02 19.52
CA VAL A 121 -8.75 -1.36 20.56
C VAL A 121 -10.02 -0.78 19.95
N VAL A 122 -9.92 -0.15 18.78
CA VAL A 122 -11.09 0.37 18.04
C VAL A 122 -12.05 -0.76 17.70
N MET A 123 -11.55 -1.88 17.16
CA MET A 123 -12.39 -3.03 16.83
C MET A 123 -13.07 -3.62 18.07
N ALA A 124 -12.33 -3.79 19.17
CA ALA A 124 -12.87 -4.26 20.44
C ALA A 124 -13.96 -3.30 20.97
N THR A 125 -13.74 -1.99 20.89
CA THR A 125 -14.70 -0.97 21.29
C THR A 125 -15.98 -1.06 20.45
N MET A 126 -15.86 -1.25 19.13
CA MET A 126 -17.03 -1.39 18.24
C MET A 126 -17.86 -2.64 18.53
N LEU A 127 -17.21 -3.74 18.92
CA LEU A 127 -17.88 -4.97 19.35
C LEU A 127 -18.59 -4.78 20.71
N LEU A 128 -17.89 -4.20 21.69
CA LEU A 128 -18.45 -3.93 23.03
C LEU A 128 -19.65 -2.98 22.99
N LEU A 129 -19.58 -1.96 22.12
CA LEU A 129 -20.66 -0.99 21.91
C LEU A 129 -21.79 -1.52 21.01
N GLY A 130 -21.67 -2.74 20.47
CA GLY A 130 -22.65 -3.33 19.56
C GLY A 130 -22.82 -2.56 18.24
N ILE A 131 -21.81 -1.77 17.86
CA ILE A 131 -21.77 -1.04 16.57
C ILE A 131 -21.58 -2.04 15.44
N VAL A 132 -20.71 -3.04 15.66
CA VAL A 132 -20.48 -4.18 14.77
C VAL A 132 -20.72 -5.45 15.59
N THR A 133 -21.35 -6.45 14.98
CA THR A 133 -21.58 -7.75 15.61
C THR A 133 -20.40 -8.70 15.36
N TRP A 134 -20.26 -9.73 16.19
CA TRP A 134 -19.28 -10.78 15.93
C TRP A 134 -19.51 -11.46 14.57
N GLU A 135 -20.77 -11.62 14.18
CA GLU A 135 -21.13 -12.22 12.90
C GLU A 135 -20.68 -11.35 11.71
N ASP A 136 -20.75 -10.02 11.82
CA ASP A 136 -20.21 -9.10 10.81
C ASP A 136 -18.69 -9.29 10.63
N VAL A 137 -17.96 -9.49 11.72
CA VAL A 137 -16.50 -9.72 11.70
C VAL A 137 -16.18 -11.06 11.02
N VAL A 138 -16.88 -12.14 11.40
CA VAL A 138 -16.67 -13.47 10.81
C VAL A 138 -17.05 -13.50 9.33
N LYS A 139 -18.12 -12.81 8.93
CA LYS A 139 -18.56 -12.75 7.52
C LYS A 139 -17.72 -11.82 6.66
N ASN A 140 -16.81 -11.02 7.22
CA ASN A 140 -15.94 -10.14 6.45
C ASN A 140 -14.85 -10.90 5.70
N LYS A 141 -15.25 -11.56 4.60
CA LYS A 141 -14.36 -12.37 3.74
C LYS A 141 -13.15 -11.58 3.24
N GLY A 142 -13.32 -10.28 2.95
CA GLY A 142 -12.22 -9.43 2.49
C GLY A 142 -11.12 -9.27 3.54
N GLY A 143 -11.51 -9.04 4.80
CA GLY A 143 -10.58 -8.97 5.93
C GLY A 143 -9.84 -10.29 6.17
N TRP A 144 -10.57 -11.42 6.22
CA TRP A 144 -9.97 -12.73 6.42
C TRP A 144 -9.06 -13.16 5.27
N ASN A 145 -9.47 -12.92 4.03
CA ASN A 145 -8.65 -13.20 2.85
C ASN A 145 -7.34 -12.41 2.90
N THR A 146 -7.42 -11.12 3.26
CA THR A 146 -6.23 -10.28 3.48
C THR A 146 -5.33 -10.90 4.56
N LEU A 147 -5.86 -11.16 5.75
CA LEU A 147 -5.07 -11.73 6.85
C LEU A 147 -4.35 -13.04 6.47
N ILE A 148 -5.05 -13.98 5.84
CA ILE A 148 -4.50 -15.28 5.44
C ILE A 148 -3.40 -15.11 4.39
N TRP A 149 -3.66 -14.33 3.33
CA TRP A 149 -2.68 -14.11 2.27
C TRP A 149 -1.43 -13.39 2.80
N TYR A 150 -1.58 -12.30 3.55
CA TYR A 150 -0.43 -11.57 4.08
C TYR A 150 0.33 -12.38 5.13
N GLY A 151 -0.37 -13.09 6.02
CA GLY A 151 0.26 -13.98 6.99
C GLY A 151 1.11 -15.07 6.33
N GLY A 152 0.55 -15.76 5.32
CA GLY A 152 1.26 -16.80 4.58
C GLY A 152 2.48 -16.26 3.83
N ILE A 153 2.33 -15.14 3.14
CA ILE A 153 3.41 -14.53 2.37
C ILE A 153 4.52 -13.98 3.27
N ILE A 154 4.17 -13.23 4.32
CA ILE A 154 5.14 -12.69 5.28
C ILE A 154 5.90 -13.84 5.96
N GLY A 155 5.20 -14.94 6.27
CA GLY A 155 5.79 -16.19 6.75
C GLY A 155 6.82 -16.77 5.78
N LEU A 156 6.46 -16.92 4.50
CA LEU A 156 7.35 -17.42 3.45
C LEU A 156 8.59 -16.54 3.28
N SER A 157 8.43 -15.21 3.20
CA SER A 157 9.54 -14.26 3.12
C SER A 157 10.51 -14.43 4.30
N SER A 158 9.97 -14.61 5.51
CA SER A 158 10.78 -14.79 6.71
C SER A 158 11.51 -16.15 6.71
N LEU A 159 10.91 -17.20 6.14
CA LEU A 159 11.58 -18.49 5.94
C LEU A 159 12.71 -18.39 4.91
N LEU A 160 12.48 -17.75 3.76
CA LEU A 160 13.49 -17.52 2.72
C LEU A 160 14.69 -16.74 3.26
N SER A 161 14.43 -15.72 4.09
CA SER A 161 15.48 -14.98 4.81
C SER A 161 16.26 -15.90 5.77
N LYS A 162 15.57 -16.70 6.60
CA LYS A 162 16.21 -17.64 7.54
C LYS A 162 17.09 -18.68 6.85
N VAL A 163 16.69 -19.19 5.69
CA VAL A 163 17.48 -20.16 4.91
C VAL A 163 18.52 -19.49 4.01
N LYS A 164 18.74 -18.17 4.19
CA LYS A 164 19.74 -17.38 3.45
C LYS A 164 19.54 -17.40 1.93
N PHE A 165 18.31 -17.63 1.47
CA PHE A 165 17.99 -17.64 0.04
C PHE A 165 18.34 -16.31 -0.63
N PHE A 166 18.04 -15.19 0.03
CA PHE A 166 18.36 -13.86 -0.48
C PHE A 166 19.87 -13.61 -0.54
N GLU A 167 20.65 -14.10 0.42
CA GLU A 167 22.12 -14.04 0.37
C GLU A 167 22.68 -14.83 -0.82
N TRP A 168 22.18 -16.07 -1.03
CA TRP A 168 22.55 -16.90 -2.18
C TRP A 168 22.20 -16.22 -3.51
N LEU A 169 21.01 -15.63 -3.63
CA LEU A 169 20.58 -14.92 -4.83
C LEU A 169 21.47 -13.68 -5.10
N ALA A 170 21.92 -12.99 -4.05
CA ALA A 170 22.91 -11.91 -4.14
C ALA A 170 24.19 -12.39 -4.81
N GLU A 171 24.70 -13.53 -4.35
CA GLU A 171 25.96 -14.10 -4.80
C GLU A 171 25.88 -14.53 -6.27
N VAL A 172 24.78 -15.15 -6.67
CA VAL A 172 24.50 -15.47 -8.08
C VAL A 172 24.55 -14.22 -8.94
N PHE A 173 23.93 -13.12 -8.51
CA PHE A 173 23.98 -11.87 -9.28
C PHE A 173 25.36 -11.22 -9.29
N LYS A 174 26.09 -11.17 -8.16
CA LYS A 174 27.47 -10.67 -8.14
C LYS A 174 28.37 -11.39 -9.14
N ASN A 175 28.20 -12.70 -9.27
CA ASN A 175 29.05 -13.53 -10.12
C ASN A 175 28.69 -13.48 -11.60
N ASN A 176 27.47 -13.05 -11.95
CA ASN A 176 26.95 -13.11 -13.33
C ASN A 176 26.54 -11.74 -13.91
N LEU A 177 26.39 -10.71 -13.08
CA LEU A 177 26.01 -9.35 -13.46
C LEU A 177 27.05 -8.37 -12.90
N ALA A 178 28.07 -8.07 -13.69
CA ALA A 178 29.02 -7.01 -13.39
C ALA A 178 28.45 -5.67 -13.90
N PHE A 179 28.23 -4.74 -12.99
CA PHE A 179 27.86 -3.35 -13.34
C PHE A 179 29.05 -2.39 -13.30
N ASP A 180 30.29 -2.88 -13.12
CA ASP A 180 31.58 -2.16 -13.26
C ASP A 180 31.60 -0.71 -12.74
N GLY A 181 31.00 -0.45 -11.58
CA GLY A 181 30.97 0.88 -10.96
C GLY A 181 29.91 1.84 -11.52
N HIS A 182 29.08 1.41 -12.48
CA HIS A 182 27.98 2.19 -13.07
C HIS A 182 26.65 2.02 -12.30
N GLY A 183 26.65 2.27 -10.99
CA GLY A 183 25.48 2.07 -10.12
C GLY A 183 24.22 2.82 -10.58
N ASN A 184 24.35 4.01 -11.17
CA ASN A 184 23.20 4.75 -11.72
C ASN A 184 22.57 4.05 -12.93
N VAL A 185 23.38 3.40 -13.78
CA VAL A 185 22.88 2.61 -14.91
C VAL A 185 22.13 1.39 -14.38
N ALA A 186 22.68 0.73 -13.36
CA ALA A 186 22.02 -0.38 -12.70
C ALA A 186 20.64 0.00 -12.16
N PHE A 187 20.50 1.17 -11.52
CA PHE A 187 19.20 1.70 -11.08
C PHE A 187 18.17 1.75 -12.23
N PHE A 188 18.51 2.40 -13.35
CA PHE A 188 17.57 2.52 -14.47
C PHE A 188 17.21 1.17 -15.08
N VAL A 189 18.17 0.26 -15.21
CA VAL A 189 17.94 -1.10 -15.71
C VAL A 189 17.01 -1.89 -14.78
N ILE A 190 17.25 -1.84 -13.46
CA ILE A 190 16.43 -2.52 -12.45
C ILE A 190 14.99 -2.03 -12.51
N ILE A 191 14.78 -0.71 -12.54
CA ILE A 191 13.42 -0.13 -12.57
C ILE A 191 12.71 -0.42 -13.90
N PHE A 192 13.43 -0.32 -15.02
CA PHE A 192 12.87 -0.64 -16.33
C PHE A 192 12.43 -2.11 -16.42
N LEU A 193 13.28 -3.04 -15.97
CA LEU A 193 12.94 -4.47 -15.93
C LEU A 193 11.79 -4.75 -14.97
N SER A 194 11.78 -4.13 -13.79
CA SER A 194 10.68 -4.21 -12.82
C SER A 194 9.34 -3.87 -13.48
N ILE A 195 9.29 -2.73 -14.19
CA ILE A 195 8.08 -2.27 -14.87
C ILE A 195 7.68 -3.22 -16.00
N ILE A 196 8.62 -3.69 -16.84
CA ILE A 196 8.29 -4.62 -17.94
C ILE A 196 7.77 -5.95 -17.41
N VAL A 197 8.48 -6.54 -16.45
CA VAL A 197 8.09 -7.84 -15.86
C VAL A 197 6.70 -7.73 -15.24
N ARG A 198 6.35 -6.57 -14.67
CA ARG A 198 5.04 -6.33 -14.08
C ARG A 198 3.86 -6.58 -15.03
N TYR A 199 4.02 -6.31 -16.33
CA TYR A 199 2.98 -6.56 -17.35
C TYR A 199 2.70 -8.05 -17.58
N PHE A 200 3.61 -8.94 -17.19
CA PHE A 200 3.43 -10.39 -17.28
C PHE A 200 2.73 -10.98 -16.05
N PHE A 201 2.43 -10.17 -15.02
CA PHE A 201 1.75 -10.61 -13.80
C PHE A 201 0.32 -10.08 -13.73
N ALA A 202 -0.64 -11.01 -13.64
CA ALA A 202 -2.06 -10.67 -13.45
C ALA A 202 -2.37 -10.06 -12.06
N SER A 203 -1.52 -10.29 -11.06
CA SER A 203 -1.71 -9.82 -9.67
C SER A 203 -0.50 -9.04 -9.15
N GLY A 204 -0.74 -7.87 -8.57
CA GLY A 204 0.30 -7.06 -7.95
C GLY A 204 0.91 -7.70 -6.72
N SER A 205 0.09 -8.38 -5.90
CA SER A 205 0.61 -9.14 -4.77
C SER A 205 1.50 -10.30 -5.23
N ALA A 206 1.14 -11.01 -6.30
CA ALA A 206 1.97 -12.09 -6.84
C ALA A 206 3.31 -11.56 -7.37
N TYR A 207 3.28 -10.40 -8.06
CA TYR A 207 4.48 -9.72 -8.52
C TYR A 207 5.40 -9.34 -7.35
N ILE A 208 4.86 -8.67 -6.33
CA ILE A 208 5.62 -8.25 -5.15
C ILE A 208 6.31 -9.46 -4.51
N VAL A 209 5.63 -10.59 -4.36
CA VAL A 209 6.20 -11.78 -3.75
C VAL A 209 7.31 -12.39 -4.59
N ALA A 210 7.11 -12.49 -5.90
CA ALA A 210 8.02 -13.21 -6.77
C ALA A 210 9.24 -12.36 -7.16
N MET A 211 9.02 -11.09 -7.49
CA MET A 211 9.99 -10.28 -8.25
C MET A 211 10.63 -9.17 -7.41
N LEU A 212 9.91 -8.59 -6.44
CA LEU A 212 10.48 -7.51 -5.61
C LEU A 212 11.78 -7.95 -4.91
N PRO A 213 11.87 -9.16 -4.31
CA PRO A 213 13.11 -9.61 -3.71
C PRO A 213 14.26 -9.71 -4.71
N VAL A 214 13.96 -10.14 -5.93
CA VAL A 214 14.95 -10.30 -7.00
C VAL A 214 15.55 -8.94 -7.35
N PHE A 215 14.71 -7.94 -7.59
CA PHE A 215 15.17 -6.59 -7.93
C PHE A 215 15.83 -5.86 -6.76
N ALA A 216 15.35 -6.07 -5.53
CA ALA A 216 15.98 -5.54 -4.33
C ALA A 216 17.38 -6.16 -4.13
N MET A 217 17.52 -7.47 -4.30
CA MET A 217 18.84 -8.13 -4.24
C MET A 217 19.78 -7.63 -5.32
N LEU A 218 19.29 -7.45 -6.55
CA LEU A 218 20.07 -6.89 -7.64
C LEU A 218 20.55 -5.46 -7.33
N ALA A 219 19.71 -4.64 -6.70
CA ALA A 219 20.09 -3.31 -6.23
C ALA A 219 21.21 -3.38 -5.18
N ASN A 220 21.11 -4.31 -4.22
CA ASN A 220 22.09 -4.50 -3.14
C ASN A 220 23.50 -4.81 -3.65
N VAL A 221 23.61 -5.45 -4.82
CA VAL A 221 24.90 -5.95 -5.34
C VAL A 221 25.44 -5.17 -6.53
N SER A 222 24.62 -4.33 -7.16
CA SER A 222 24.98 -3.59 -8.38
C SER A 222 25.58 -2.20 -8.12
N GLY A 223 25.61 -1.75 -6.87
CA GLY A 223 26.04 -0.39 -6.51
C GLY A 223 25.01 0.70 -6.82
N ALA A 224 23.77 0.32 -7.13
CA ALA A 224 22.67 1.27 -7.32
C ALA A 224 22.40 2.07 -6.03
N PRO A 225 21.94 3.34 -6.13
CA PRO A 225 21.53 4.11 -4.96
C PRO A 225 20.36 3.42 -4.24
N LEU A 226 20.65 2.74 -3.13
CA LEU A 226 19.72 1.79 -2.50
C LEU A 226 18.39 2.43 -2.09
N MET A 227 18.43 3.58 -1.43
CA MET A 227 17.19 4.27 -1.01
C MET A 227 16.34 4.69 -2.20
N LEU A 228 16.97 5.24 -3.26
CA LEU A 228 16.25 5.65 -4.47
C LEU A 228 15.65 4.44 -5.19
N THR A 229 16.42 3.35 -5.30
CA THR A 229 15.98 2.11 -5.92
C THR A 229 14.84 1.47 -5.13
N ALA A 230 14.94 1.45 -3.80
CA ALA A 230 13.90 0.96 -2.92
C ALA A 230 12.59 1.73 -3.11
N LEU A 231 12.62 3.06 -3.05
CA LEU A 231 11.43 3.89 -3.25
C LEU A 231 10.84 3.71 -4.66
N ALA A 232 11.68 3.65 -5.69
CA ALA A 232 11.22 3.42 -7.06
C ALA A 232 10.59 2.03 -7.24
N LEU A 233 11.17 0.97 -6.67
CA LEU A 233 10.58 -0.36 -6.65
C LEU A 233 9.26 -0.37 -5.88
N LEU A 234 9.21 0.26 -4.70
CA LEU A 234 8.01 0.35 -3.87
C LEU A 234 6.84 1.04 -4.60
N PHE A 235 7.12 2.12 -5.33
CA PHE A 235 6.11 2.91 -6.04
C PHE A 235 5.79 2.43 -7.47
N SER A 236 6.52 1.43 -7.98
CA SER A 236 6.30 0.85 -9.32
C SER A 236 5.61 -0.53 -9.30
N ASN A 237 5.13 -0.98 -8.13
CA ASN A 237 4.42 -2.26 -7.94
C ASN A 237 2.93 -2.23 -8.37
#